data_AF-A0A0Q7ERC2-F1
#
_entry.id   AF-A0A0Q7ERC2-F1
#
_cell.length_a   1.000
_cell.length_b   1.000
_cell.length_c   1.000
_cell.angle_alpha   90.00
_cell.angle_beta   90.00
_cell.angle_gamma   90.00
#
_symmetry.space_group_name_H-M   'P 1'
#
loop_
_entity.id
_entity.type
_entity.pdbx_description
1 polymer ?
#
loop_
_entity_poly.entity_id
_entity_poly.type
_entity_poly.pdbx_seq_one_letter_code
_entity_poly.pdbx_strand_id
1 'polypeptide(L)'
;MCGACSGQGGGQAQASAAPQGESITAVGCPVAGPTTGCVTIKSGGKVYDLATANPAVDLSRKVGISVTGRAAGEVTACGVKMSDVEVEYLGLECAGAPPAS
;
A
#
# COMPACT_ATOMS: atom_id res chain seq x y z
N MET A 1 -10.62 -31.06 10.42
CA MET A 1 -10.95 -29.71 9.89
C MET A 1 -11.27 -28.86 11.11
N CYS A 2 -10.49 -27.85 11.56
CA CYS A 2 -9.73 -26.79 10.90
C CYS A 2 -8.42 -26.59 11.69
N GLY A 3 -7.29 -26.46 11.00
CA GLY A 3 -5.97 -26.28 11.62
C GLY A 3 -5.47 -24.83 11.56
N ALA A 4 -4.66 -24.47 12.56
CA ALA A 4 -3.77 -23.30 12.66
C ALA A 4 -4.49 -21.94 12.91
N CYS A 5 -4.21 -21.13 13.93
CA CYS A 5 -3.01 -20.95 14.77
C CYS A 5 -3.39 -20.52 16.20
N SER A 6 -2.77 -21.16 17.20
CA SER A 6 -2.58 -20.63 18.56
C SER A 6 -1.47 -19.57 18.57
N GLY A 7 -1.61 -18.50 19.36
CA GLY A 7 -0.46 -17.66 19.76
C GLY A 7 -0.64 -16.14 19.70
N GLN A 8 -1.27 -15.58 20.73
CA GLN A 8 -0.78 -14.47 21.56
C GLN A 8 0.23 -13.45 20.96
N GLY A 9 -0.19 -12.18 20.92
CA GLY A 9 0.70 -11.04 21.19
C GLY A 9 0.93 -10.03 20.05
N GLY A 10 0.43 -8.81 20.24
CA GLY A 10 0.90 -7.58 19.56
C GLY A 10 0.17 -7.25 18.26
N GLY A 11 -0.52 -6.10 18.24
CA GLY A 11 -1.33 -5.64 17.11
C GLY A 11 -0.50 -5.48 15.83
N GLN A 12 -0.57 -6.47 14.95
CA GLN A 12 -0.21 -6.32 13.56
C GLN A 12 -1.52 -6.25 12.80
N ALA A 13 -1.84 -5.08 12.23
CA ALA A 13 -2.92 -4.95 11.27
C ALA A 13 -2.76 -6.07 10.24
N GLN A 14 -3.64 -7.07 10.30
CA GLN A 14 -3.62 -8.19 9.38
C GLN A 14 -3.91 -7.60 8.01
N ALA A 15 -2.85 -7.33 7.24
CA ALA A 15 -2.96 -7.10 5.82
C ALA A 15 -3.46 -8.41 5.23
N SER A 16 -4.78 -8.60 5.21
CA SER A 16 -5.37 -9.73 4.52
C SER A 16 -5.10 -9.52 3.04
N ALA A 17 -4.34 -10.44 2.44
CA ALA A 17 -4.06 -10.45 1.01
C ALA A 17 -5.38 -10.29 0.25
N ALA A 18 -5.45 -9.33 -0.66
CA ALA A 18 -6.57 -9.25 -1.58
C ALA A 18 -6.51 -10.47 -2.54
N PRO A 19 -7.65 -11.05 -2.95
CA PRO A 19 -7.69 -12.14 -3.91
C PRO A 19 -6.87 -11.81 -5.16
N GLN A 20 -6.04 -12.75 -5.63
CA GLN A 20 -5.21 -12.53 -6.81
C GLN A 20 -6.08 -12.11 -8.02
N GLY A 21 -5.63 -11.08 -8.74
CA GLY A 21 -6.31 -10.56 -9.94
C GLY A 21 -7.43 -9.56 -9.66
N GLU A 22 -7.79 -9.34 -8.40
CA GLU A 22 -8.75 -8.30 -8.00
C GLU A 22 -8.26 -6.91 -8.42
N SER A 23 -9.11 -6.15 -9.10
CA SER A 23 -8.82 -4.76 -9.46
C SER A 23 -8.78 -3.88 -8.22
N ILE A 24 -7.64 -3.24 -7.98
CA ILE A 24 -7.44 -2.31 -6.88
C ILE A 24 -7.43 -0.90 -7.46
N THR A 25 -8.18 -0.01 -6.82
CA THR A 25 -8.05 1.43 -6.99
C THR A 25 -7.80 2.05 -5.63
N ALA A 26 -6.63 2.67 -5.45
CA ALA A 26 -6.22 3.30 -4.22
C ALA A 26 -5.93 4.77 -4.46
N VAL A 27 -6.66 5.65 -3.80
CA VAL A 27 -6.47 7.10 -3.89
C VAL A 27 -6.02 7.62 -2.54
N GLY A 28 -4.94 8.40 -2.52
CA GLY A 28 -4.39 8.89 -1.28
C GLY A 28 -2.95 9.40 -1.41
N CYS A 29 -2.38 9.73 -0.26
CA CYS A 29 -1.03 10.23 -0.18
C CYS A 29 -0.03 9.08 -0.10
N PRO A 30 0.93 9.00 -1.05
CA PRO A 30 1.99 8.02 -0.94
C PRO A 30 2.94 8.43 0.19
N VAL A 31 3.40 7.44 0.94
CA VAL A 31 4.34 7.63 2.04
C VAL A 31 5.44 6.57 1.95
N ALA A 32 6.63 6.94 2.43
CA ALA A 32 7.67 5.97 2.67
C ALA A 32 7.16 4.96 3.71
N GLY A 33 7.20 3.67 3.36
CA GLY A 33 6.83 2.59 4.24
C GLY A 33 7.81 2.45 5.42
N PRO A 34 7.50 1.56 6.38
CA PRO A 34 8.31 1.36 7.58
C PRO A 34 9.69 0.75 7.28
N THR A 35 9.85 0.09 6.13
CA THR A 35 11.10 -0.51 5.68
C THR A 35 11.73 0.37 4.60
N THR A 36 13.06 0.53 4.66
CA THR A 36 13.82 1.32 3.68
C THR A 36 13.52 0.86 2.24
N GLY A 37 13.15 1.81 1.38
CA GLY A 37 12.81 1.55 -0.02
C GLY A 37 11.33 1.19 -0.28
N CYS A 38 10.50 1.06 0.76
CA CYS A 38 9.07 0.82 0.57
C CYS A 38 8.33 2.07 0.11
N VAL A 39 7.77 1.97 -1.10
CA VAL A 39 6.63 2.71 -1.66
C VAL A 39 5.28 2.33 -1.02
N THR A 40 4.55 3.10 -0.20
CA THR A 40 3.20 2.65 0.21
C THR A 40 2.09 3.69 0.08
N ILE A 41 0.87 3.21 -0.15
CA ILE A 41 -0.37 4.00 -0.08
C ILE A 41 -1.41 3.29 0.79
N LYS A 42 -2.13 4.08 1.60
CA LYS A 42 -3.25 3.60 2.41
C LYS A 42 -4.57 3.91 1.72
N SER A 43 -5.39 2.90 1.50
CA SER A 43 -6.76 3.06 0.98
C SER A 43 -7.65 1.96 1.55
N GLY A 44 -8.89 2.30 1.90
CA GLY A 44 -9.88 1.31 2.38
C GLY A 44 -9.43 0.48 3.60
N GLY A 45 -8.56 1.03 4.45
CA GLY A 45 -8.00 0.33 5.62
C GLY A 45 -6.88 -0.67 5.31
N LYS A 46 -6.43 -0.75 4.05
CA LYS A 46 -5.30 -1.59 3.62
C LYS A 46 -4.09 -0.73 3.23
N VAL A 47 -2.90 -1.31 3.37
CA VAL A 47 -1.63 -0.73 2.90
C VAL A 47 -1.22 -1.47 1.64
N TYR A 48 -0.98 -0.75 0.56
CA TYR A 48 -0.55 -1.32 -0.71
C TYR A 48 0.90 -0.98 -0.98
N ASP A 49 1.65 -1.98 -1.45
CA ASP A 49 3.05 -1.87 -1.84
C ASP A 49 3.15 -1.37 -3.28
N LEU A 50 3.79 -0.21 -3.43
CA LEU A 50 4.05 0.49 -4.69
C LEU A 50 5.51 0.37 -5.13
N ALA A 51 6.32 -0.49 -4.50
CA ALA A 51 7.72 -0.69 -4.88
C ALA A 51 7.88 -1.16 -6.34
N THR A 52 6.84 -1.81 -6.90
CA THR A 52 6.79 -2.29 -8.29
C THR A 52 6.12 -1.31 -9.26
N ALA A 53 5.70 -0.13 -8.80
CA ALA A 53 5.08 0.88 -9.66
C ALA A 53 6.07 1.38 -10.71
N ASN A 54 5.62 1.51 -11.95
CA ASN A 54 6.41 2.06 -13.05
C ASN A 54 5.59 3.11 -13.83
N PRO A 55 6.00 4.39 -13.83
CA PRO A 55 7.19 4.94 -13.17
C PRO A 55 7.10 4.86 -11.64
N ALA A 56 8.26 4.81 -10.98
CA ALA A 56 8.33 4.81 -9.52
C ALA A 56 7.67 6.07 -8.94
N VAL A 57 7.02 5.91 -7.79
CA VAL A 57 6.32 7.02 -7.11
C VAL A 57 7.32 8.01 -6.55
N ASP A 58 7.21 9.27 -6.95
CA ASP A 58 8.02 10.37 -6.45
C ASP A 58 7.34 11.06 -5.27
N LEU A 59 7.82 10.74 -4.07
CA LEU A 59 7.36 11.34 -2.81
C LEU A 59 7.72 12.83 -2.69
N SER A 60 8.70 13.31 -3.45
CA SER A 60 9.17 14.70 -3.41
C SER A 60 8.10 15.68 -3.92
N ARG A 61 7.17 15.18 -4.73
CA ARG A 61 6.06 15.98 -5.28
C ARG A 61 5.06 16.41 -4.23
N LYS A 62 4.98 15.72 -3.09
CA LYS A 62 4.03 16.01 -1.99
C LYS A 62 2.58 16.17 -2.46
N VAL A 63 2.18 15.43 -3.49
CA VAL A 63 0.79 15.40 -3.97
C VAL A 63 0.22 13.99 -3.87
N GLY A 64 -1.10 13.92 -3.79
CA GLY A 64 -1.86 12.67 -3.79
C GLY A 64 -1.74 11.97 -5.14
N ILE A 65 -1.81 10.66 -5.08
CA ILE A 65 -1.85 9.80 -6.27
C ILE A 65 -3.13 8.96 -6.27
N SER A 66 -3.59 8.65 -7.48
CA SER A 66 -4.49 7.55 -7.76
C SER A 66 -3.63 6.41 -8.30
N VAL A 67 -3.73 5.25 -7.68
CA VAL A 67 -3.08 4.04 -8.13
C VAL A 67 -4.14 3.04 -8.56
N THR A 68 -3.98 2.51 -9.75
CA THR A 68 -4.75 1.38 -10.27
C THR A 68 -3.84 0.21 -10.51
N GLY A 69 -4.32 -0.99 -10.24
CA GLY A 69 -3.57 -2.21 -10.52
C GLY A 69 -4.35 -3.45 -10.13
N ARG A 70 -3.67 -4.58 -10.03
CA ARG A 70 -4.26 -5.85 -9.61
C ARG A 70 -3.58 -6.38 -8.37
N ALA A 71 -4.35 -6.99 -7.48
CA ALA A 71 -3.80 -7.71 -6.35
C ALA A 71 -2.95 -8.89 -6.85
N ALA A 72 -1.71 -9.01 -6.37
CA ALA A 72 -0.87 -10.16 -6.69
C ALA A 72 -1.23 -11.41 -5.87
N GLY A 73 -2.16 -11.31 -4.91
CA GLY A 73 -2.51 -12.42 -4.02
C GLY A 73 -1.51 -12.63 -2.87
N GLU A 74 -0.55 -11.73 -2.71
CA GLU A 74 0.51 -11.82 -1.71
C GLU A 74 0.72 -10.49 -0.97
N VAL A 75 1.31 -10.58 0.22
CA VAL A 75 1.66 -9.43 1.06
C VAL A 75 3.17 -9.43 1.27
N THR A 76 3.82 -8.35 0.88
CA THR A 76 5.25 -8.14 1.10
C THR A 76 5.51 -7.54 2.47
N ALA A 77 6.79 -7.32 2.80
CA ALA A 77 7.19 -6.56 3.98
C ALA A 77 6.71 -5.09 3.96
N CYS A 78 6.32 -4.55 2.79
CA CYS A 78 5.79 -3.19 2.66
C CYS A 78 4.26 -3.14 2.76
N GLY A 79 3.54 -4.16 2.27
CA GLY A 79 2.08 -4.17 2.21
C GLY A 79 1.54 -5.19 1.20
N VAL A 80 0.27 -5.06 0.84
CA VAL A 80 -0.37 -5.88 -0.20
C VAL A 80 0.34 -5.62 -1.53
N LYS A 81 0.88 -6.66 -2.15
CA LYS A 81 1.58 -6.53 -3.43
C LYS A 81 0.60 -6.30 -4.57
N MET A 82 0.96 -5.37 -5.44
CA MET A 82 0.20 -5.07 -6.65
C MET A 82 1.02 -5.46 -7.90
N SER A 83 0.31 -5.91 -8.94
CA SER A 83 0.81 -6.05 -10.31
C SER A 83 0.12 -5.04 -11.22
N ASP A 84 0.72 -4.79 -12.39
CA ASP A 84 0.14 -3.91 -13.43
C ASP A 84 -0.21 -2.52 -12.87
N VAL A 85 0.71 -1.97 -12.10
CA VAL A 85 0.49 -0.75 -11.31
C VAL A 85 0.66 0.47 -12.19
N GLU A 86 -0.42 1.22 -12.34
CA GLU A 86 -0.47 2.54 -12.97
C GLU A 86 -0.64 3.61 -11.89
N VAL A 87 0.11 4.70 -12.02
CA VAL A 87 0.11 5.81 -11.06
C VAL A 87 -0.25 7.10 -11.77
N GLU A 88 -1.30 7.75 -11.29
CA GLU A 88 -1.73 9.08 -11.72
C GLU A 88 -1.61 10.07 -10.56
N TYR A 89 -1.05 11.25 -10.80
CA TYR A 89 -0.91 12.27 -9.77
C TYR A 89 -2.07 13.25 -9.81
N LEU A 90 -2.73 13.46 -8.68
CA LEU A 90 -4.02 14.14 -8.61
C LEU A 90 -3.94 15.66 -8.40
N GLY A 91 -2.74 16.23 -8.29
CA GLY A 91 -2.54 17.67 -8.02
C GLY A 91 -3.08 18.14 -6.66
N LEU A 92 -3.61 17.22 -5.85
CA LEU A 92 -4.06 17.46 -4.48
C LEU A 92 -2.85 17.45 -3.57
N GLU A 93 -2.57 18.55 -2.87
CA GLU A 93 -1.44 18.58 -1.94
C GLU A 93 -1.68 17.59 -0.79
N CYS A 94 -0.71 16.70 -0.60
CA CYS A 94 -0.65 15.90 0.59
C CYS A 94 -0.14 16.79 1.70
N ALA A 95 -1.03 17.16 2.63
CA ALA A 95 -0.61 17.72 3.91
C ALA A 95 0.46 16.77 4.46
N GLY A 96 1.71 17.25 4.52
CA GLY A 96 2.85 16.46 4.98
C GLY A 96 2.42 15.67 6.19
N ALA A 97 2.64 14.35 6.15
CA ALA A 97 2.09 13.39 7.10
C ALA A 97 2.02 14.00 8.51
N PRO A 98 0.85 13.97 9.19
CA PRO A 98 0.78 14.49 10.55
C PRO A 98 1.91 13.84 11.35
N PRO A 99 2.68 14.61 12.14
CA PRO A 99 3.69 14.02 12.99
C PRO A 99 3.01 12.95 13.83
N ALA A 100 3.52 11.72 13.77
CA ALA A 100 3.12 10.67 14.69
C ALA A 100 3.29 11.25 16.11
N SER A 101 2.16 11.53 16.77
CA SER A 101 2.11 12.02 18.14
C SER A 101 1.97 10.84 19.08
#